data_AF-A0A6C0JP06-F1
#
_entry.id   AF-A0A6C0JP06-F1
#
_cell.length_a   1.000
_cell.length_b   1.000
_cell.length_c   1.000
_cell.angle_alpha   90.00
_cell.angle_beta   90.00
_cell.angle_gamma   90.00
#
_symmetry.space_group_name_H-M   'P 1'
#
loop_
_entity.id
_entity.type
_entity.pdbx_description
1 polymer ?
#
loop_
_entity_poly.entity_id
_entity_poly.type
_entity_poly.pdbx_seq_one_letter_code
_entity_poly.pdbx_strand_id
1 'polypeptide(L)'
;MAYKNHKSENMDYHSMSLTELKHAAKNHVPKIKQYYIKSRVELIKILSMTEFSEEMINAKKTIAELRKEAQERALPNIWKLRRAELIELLYPSSKQNNQDNNRGKEHHNPEQGNSDEVGVNVLKDTP
;
A
#
# COMPACT_ATOMS: atom_id res chain seq x y z
N MET A 1 -5.30 17.36 16.60
CA MET A 1 -5.01 15.98 17.01
C MET A 1 -3.51 15.76 16.87
N ALA A 2 -2.77 15.80 17.98
CA ALA A 2 -1.34 15.49 17.98
C ALA A 2 -1.16 13.97 17.94
N TYR A 3 -0.56 13.45 16.88
CA TYR A 3 -0.15 12.05 16.84
C TYR A 3 0.95 11.86 17.88
N LYS A 4 0.64 11.14 18.97
CA LYS A 4 1.62 10.82 20.01
C LYS A 4 2.70 9.94 19.39
N ASN A 5 3.90 10.50 19.27
CA ASN A 5 5.10 9.82 18.81
C ASN A 5 5.40 8.63 19.73
N HIS A 6 5.07 7.42 19.27
CA HIS A 6 5.69 6.22 19.79
C HIS A 6 7.17 6.30 19.40
N LYS A 7 7.99 6.57 20.42
CA LYS A 7 9.45 6.45 20.43
C LYS A 7 9.84 5.21 19.61
N SER A 8 10.33 5.41 18.38
CA SER A 8 10.87 4.30 17.60
C SER A 8 12.11 3.81 18.34
N GLU A 9 12.05 2.58 18.83
CA GLU A 9 13.27 1.83 19.11
C GLU A 9 14.20 2.00 17.91
N ASN A 10 15.46 2.33 18.20
CA ASN A 10 16.48 2.69 17.24
C ASN A 10 16.84 1.44 16.40
N MET A 11 15.95 1.01 15.52
CA MET A 11 16.18 -0.09 14.61
C MET A 11 17.25 0.34 13.62
N ASP A 12 18.34 -0.41 13.58
CA ASP A 12 19.38 -0.21 12.58
C ASP A 12 18.91 -0.75 11.22
N TYR A 13 18.21 0.09 10.47
CA TYR A 13 17.78 -0.22 9.11
C TYR A 13 18.97 -0.37 8.13
N HIS A 14 20.16 0.15 8.46
CA HIS A 14 21.32 0.04 7.59
C HIS A 14 21.91 -1.37 7.55
N SER A 15 21.70 -2.16 8.59
CA SER A 15 22.13 -3.57 8.66
C SER A 15 21.12 -4.56 8.06
N MET A 16 19.89 -4.12 7.79
CA MET A 16 18.82 -4.99 7.27
C MET A 16 18.96 -5.27 5.76
N SER A 17 18.54 -6.47 5.37
CA SER A 17 18.34 -6.87 3.97
C SER A 17 17.14 -6.15 3.33
N LEU A 18 17.05 -6.16 2.00
CA LEU A 18 15.92 -5.56 1.28
C LEU A 18 14.57 -6.19 1.69
N THR A 19 14.54 -7.50 1.95
CA THR A 19 13.33 -8.22 2.35
C THR A 19 12.86 -7.76 3.73
N GLU A 20 13.78 -7.64 4.68
CA GLU A 20 13.50 -7.13 6.03
C GLU A 20 13.02 -5.68 5.99
N LEU A 21 13.65 -4.83 5.18
CA LEU A 21 13.22 -3.43 4.97
C LEU A 21 11.81 -3.35 4.38
N LYS A 22 11.47 -4.22 3.43
CA LYS A 22 10.10 -4.29 2.89
C LYS A 22 9.10 -4.78 3.95
N HIS A 23 9.52 -5.71 4.81
CA HIS A 23 8.69 -6.20 5.91
C HIS A 23 8.44 -5.10 6.96
N ALA A 24 9.50 -4.40 7.38
CA ALA A 24 9.41 -3.24 8.26
C ALA A 24 8.49 -2.17 7.66
N ALA A 25 8.65 -1.83 6.38
CA ALA A 25 7.81 -0.86 5.69
C ALA A 25 6.34 -1.26 5.55
N LYS A 26 6.04 -2.57 5.44
CA LYS A 26 4.67 -3.09 5.43
C LYS A 26 3.97 -2.87 6.78
N ASN A 27 4.70 -3.09 7.87
CA ASN A 27 4.18 -3.03 9.23
C ASN A 27 4.24 -1.64 9.86
N HIS A 28 5.02 -0.72 9.27
CA HIS A 28 5.17 0.66 9.71
C HIS A 28 3.82 1.39 9.89
N VAL A 29 3.77 2.27 10.89
CA VAL A 29 2.67 3.18 11.17
C VAL A 29 3.25 4.59 11.31
N PRO A 30 2.89 5.55 10.44
CA PRO A 30 1.88 5.50 9.38
C PRO A 30 2.24 4.59 8.18
N LYS A 31 1.23 4.10 7.45
CA LYS A 31 1.43 3.14 6.34
C LYS A 31 2.19 3.77 5.17
N ILE A 32 3.16 3.04 4.63
CA ILE A 32 3.98 3.49 3.49
C ILE A 32 3.34 3.05 2.16
N LYS A 33 3.08 3.99 1.25
CA LYS A 33 2.59 3.68 -0.11
C LYS A 33 3.72 3.12 -0.99
N GLN A 34 3.39 2.09 -1.77
CA GLN A 34 4.27 1.52 -2.80
C GLN A 34 5.65 1.05 -2.29
N TYR A 35 5.76 0.64 -1.02
CA TYR A 35 7.04 0.20 -0.45
C TYR A 35 7.70 -0.96 -1.22
N TYR A 36 6.92 -1.82 -1.89
CA TYR A 36 7.42 -3.00 -2.59
C TYR A 36 8.23 -2.68 -3.86
N ILE A 37 8.01 -1.50 -4.47
CA ILE A 37 8.77 -1.01 -5.63
C ILE A 37 9.95 -0.10 -5.25
N LYS A 38 10.05 0.30 -3.97
CA LYS A 38 11.12 1.19 -3.52
C LYS A 38 12.44 0.45 -3.41
N SER A 39 13.53 1.14 -3.75
CA SER A 39 14.89 0.65 -3.59
C SER A 39 15.28 0.55 -2.11
N ARG A 40 16.37 -0.17 -1.83
CA ARG A 40 16.91 -0.30 -0.47
C ARG A 40 17.19 1.05 0.18
N VAL A 41 17.85 1.95 -0.56
CA VAL A 41 18.22 3.29 -0.09
C VAL A 41 16.99 4.13 0.23
N GLU A 42 15.97 4.09 -0.64
CA GLU A 42 14.71 4.80 -0.38
C GLU A 42 13.98 4.25 0.85
N LEU A 43 13.95 2.93 1.03
CA LEU A 43 13.31 2.31 2.19
C LEU A 43 14.02 2.69 3.49
N ILE A 44 15.35 2.64 3.53
CA ILE A 44 16.13 3.08 4.69
C ILE A 44 15.84 4.56 4.98
N LYS A 45 15.89 5.42 3.95
CA LYS A 45 15.60 6.84 4.12
C LYS A 45 14.22 7.05 4.74
N ILE A 46 13.18 6.44 4.17
CA ILE A 46 11.81 6.61 4.64
C ILE A 46 11.60 6.04 6.05
N LEU A 47 12.13 4.85 6.34
CA LEU A 47 11.99 4.21 7.66
C LEU A 47 12.77 4.96 8.74
N SER A 48 13.84 5.67 8.36
CA SER A 48 14.64 6.50 9.28
C SER A 48 14.07 7.91 9.46
N MET A 49 12.98 8.28 8.78
CA MET A 49 12.35 9.58 8.96
C MET A 49 11.65 9.66 10.32
N THR A 50 11.92 10.72 11.07
CA THR A 50 11.27 10.99 12.36
C THR A 50 9.80 11.35 12.20
N GLU A 51 9.44 12.04 11.11
CA GLU A 51 8.08 12.46 10.78
C GLU A 51 7.79 12.23 9.31
N PHE A 52 6.63 11.66 9.02
CA PHE A 52 6.15 11.48 7.66
C PHE A 52 5.39 12.73 7.22
N SER A 53 5.57 13.15 5.96
CA SER A 53 4.80 14.27 5.44
C SER A 53 3.30 13.95 5.43
N GLU A 54 2.47 14.98 5.57
CA GLU A 54 1.01 14.83 5.53
C GLU A 54 0.55 14.10 4.26
N GLU A 55 1.20 14.37 3.12
CA GLU A 55 0.94 13.69 1.85
C GLU A 55 1.12 12.18 1.93
N MET A 56 2.22 11.72 2.56
CA MET A 56 2.49 10.29 2.70
C MET A 56 1.45 9.60 3.58
N ILE A 57 1.02 10.26 4.64
CA ILE A 57 -0.01 9.78 5.56
C ILE A 57 -1.37 9.73 4.83
N ASN A 58 -1.72 10.82 4.16
CA ASN A 58 -2.99 10.98 3.47
C ASN A 58 -3.14 10.04 2.27
N ALA A 59 -2.04 9.70 1.57
CA ALA A 59 -2.06 8.81 0.42
C ALA A 59 -2.57 7.39 0.75
N LYS A 60 -2.50 6.96 2.02
CA LYS A 60 -2.98 5.66 2.47
C LYS A 60 -4.34 5.70 3.18
N LYS A 61 -4.84 6.88 3.55
CA LYS A 61 -6.18 7.01 4.13
C LYS A 61 -7.23 6.55 3.11
N THR A 62 -8.08 5.65 3.58
CA THR A 62 -9.27 5.18 2.88
C THR A 62 -10.35 6.26 2.86
N ILE A 63 -11.33 6.13 1.96
CA ILE A 63 -12.48 7.04 1.93
C ILE A 63 -13.27 7.02 3.25
N ALA A 64 -13.32 5.87 3.95
CA ALA A 64 -13.99 5.73 5.23
C ALA A 64 -13.28 6.51 6.34
N GLU A 65 -11.95 6.43 6.41
CA GLU A 65 -11.15 7.20 7.37
C GLU A 65 -11.23 8.69 7.10
N LEU A 66 -11.19 9.10 5.82
CA LEU A 66 -11.36 10.51 5.43
C LEU A 66 -12.75 11.03 5.81
N ARG A 67 -13.81 10.24 5.59
CA ARG A 67 -15.16 10.61 6.02
C ARG A 67 -15.28 10.72 7.54
N LYS A 68 -14.70 9.77 8.28
CA LYS A 68 -14.68 9.80 9.74
C LYS A 68 -14.01 11.08 10.25
N GLU A 69 -12.86 11.44 9.69
CA GLU A 69 -12.16 12.67 10.06
C GLU A 69 -12.97 13.92 9.68
N ALA A 70 -13.62 13.93 8.53
CA ALA A 70 -14.48 15.03 8.13
C ALA A 70 -15.71 15.17 9.04
N GLN A 71 -16.25 14.05 9.54
CA GLN A 71 -17.33 14.03 10.53
C GLN A 71 -16.85 14.55 11.89
N GLU A 72 -15.65 14.16 12.34
CA GLU A 72 -15.03 14.67 13.56
C GLU A 72 -14.78 16.18 13.50
N ARG A 73 -14.57 16.73 12.29
CA ARG A 73 -14.48 18.19 12.04
C ARG A 73 -15.83 18.87 11.77
N ALA A 74 -16.94 18.16 11.95
CA ALA A 74 -18.31 18.65 11.73
C ALA A 74 -18.56 19.22 10.31
N LEU A 75 -17.90 18.66 9.29
CA LEU A 75 -18.07 19.11 7.90
C LEU A 75 -19.37 18.56 7.31
N PRO A 76 -20.18 19.38 6.61
CA PRO A 76 -21.42 18.93 5.99
C PRO A 76 -21.19 18.16 4.68
N ASN A 77 -22.18 17.36 4.27
CA ASN A 77 -22.25 16.72 2.93
C ASN A 77 -21.11 15.77 2.53
N ILE A 78 -20.34 15.25 3.50
CA ILE A 78 -19.15 14.39 3.27
C ILE A 78 -19.42 13.09 2.50
N TRP A 79 -20.66 12.61 2.50
CA TRP A 79 -21.06 11.35 1.83
C TRP A 79 -21.08 11.48 0.30
N LYS A 80 -21.31 12.70 -0.21
CA LYS A 80 -21.33 12.99 -1.65
C LYS A 80 -19.93 13.22 -2.22
N LEU A 81 -18.94 13.49 -1.36
CA LEU A 81 -17.59 13.81 -1.76
C LEU A 81 -16.80 12.54 -2.09
N ARG A 82 -16.04 12.63 -3.18
CA ARG A 82 -15.03 11.66 -3.60
C ARG A 82 -13.78 11.84 -2.74
N ARG A 83 -12.89 10.84 -2.80
CA ARG A 83 -11.65 10.83 -2.03
C ARG A 83 -10.78 12.07 -2.24
N ALA A 84 -10.64 12.51 -3.49
CA ALA A 84 -9.84 13.70 -3.82
C ALA A 84 -10.44 14.98 -3.20
N GLU A 85 -11.75 15.14 -3.30
CA GLU A 85 -12.49 16.28 -2.73
C GLU A 85 -12.40 16.29 -1.20
N LEU A 86 -12.49 15.12 -0.56
CA LEU A 86 -12.31 14.98 0.88
C LEU A 86 -10.89 15.37 1.32
N ILE A 87 -9.85 14.99 0.55
CA ILE A 87 -8.47 15.39 0.86
C ILE A 87 -8.28 16.89 0.69
N GLU A 88 -8.81 17.49 -0.37
CA GLU A 88 -8.72 18.94 -0.59
C GLU A 88 -9.42 19.71 0.53
N LEU A 89 -10.58 19.23 0.99
CA LEU A 89 -11.32 19.83 2.09
C LEU A 89 -10.61 19.67 3.45
N LEU A 90 -10.01 18.51 3.72
CA LEU A 90 -9.33 18.21 4.99
C LEU A 90 -7.90 18.75 5.05
N TYR A 91 -7.22 18.86 3.90
CA TYR A 91 -5.80 19.16 3.74
C TYR A 91 -5.55 20.06 2.51
N PRO A 92 -6.02 21.32 2.53
CA PRO A 92 -5.94 22.23 1.39
C PRO A 92 -4.50 22.59 0.95
N SER A 93 -3.50 22.36 1.81
CA SER A 93 -2.07 22.54 1.54
C SER A 93 -1.44 21.45 0.68
N SER A 94 -2.09 20.29 0.49
CA SER A 94 -1.54 19.09 -0.17
C SER A 94 -1.66 19.09 -1.70
N LYS A 95 -1.70 20.28 -2.34
CA LYS A 95 -1.85 20.44 -3.80
C LYS A 95 -0.60 19.96 -4.56
N GLN A 96 -0.31 18.65 -4.62
CA GLN A 96 0.55 18.08 -5.65
C GLN A 96 0.06 16.69 -6.13
N ASN A 97 -0.38 16.68 -7.39
CA ASN A 97 -0.49 15.55 -8.33
C ASN A 97 -0.89 14.17 -7.75
N ASN A 98 -2.18 13.99 -7.48
CA ASN A 98 -2.78 12.65 -7.50
C ASN A 98 -2.97 12.20 -8.96
N GLN A 99 -1.89 11.82 -9.65
CA GLN A 99 -2.03 10.88 -10.76
C GLN A 99 -2.35 9.51 -10.16
N ASP A 100 -3.64 9.24 -10.06
CA ASP A 100 -4.19 7.96 -9.68
C ASP A 100 -3.88 6.96 -10.81
N ASN A 101 -2.70 6.34 -10.74
CA ASN A 101 -2.30 5.26 -11.65
C ASN A 101 -3.04 3.96 -11.30
N ASN A 102 -4.36 4.04 -11.09
CA ASN A 102 -5.24 2.91 -10.93
C ASN A 102 -5.51 2.28 -12.31
N ARG A 103 -4.44 1.87 -13.00
CA ARG A 103 -4.56 0.84 -14.02
C ARG A 103 -4.75 -0.46 -13.27
N GLY A 104 -6.01 -0.80 -13.02
CA GLY A 104 -6.40 -2.19 -12.80
C GLY A 104 -5.92 -2.97 -14.02
N LYS A 105 -4.75 -3.60 -13.90
CA LYS A 105 -4.41 -4.70 -14.79
C LYS A 105 -5.40 -5.80 -14.45
N GLU A 106 -6.28 -6.09 -15.39
CA GLU A 106 -7.11 -7.27 -15.41
C GLU A 106 -6.26 -8.48 -14.98
N HIS A 107 -6.60 -9.06 -13.84
CA HIS A 107 -6.09 -10.36 -13.48
C HIS A 107 -6.86 -11.36 -14.32
N HIS A 108 -6.26 -11.82 -15.43
CA HIS A 108 -6.69 -13.06 -16.06
C HIS A 108 -6.42 -14.19 -15.05
N ASN A 109 -7.46 -14.61 -14.32
CA ASN A 109 -7.49 -15.91 -13.65
C ASN A 109 -7.31 -16.99 -14.73
N PRO A 110 -6.33 -17.91 -14.63
CA PRO A 110 -6.49 -19.22 -15.23
C PRO A 110 -7.32 -20.06 -14.25
N GLU A 111 -8.62 -20.16 -14.49
CA GLU A 111 -9.44 -21.20 -13.89
C GLU A 111 -9.40 -22.46 -14.78
N GLN A 112 -9.37 -23.62 -14.10
CA GLN A 112 -9.59 -24.98 -14.60
C GLN A 112 -8.39 -25.60 -15.36
N GLY A 113 -7.71 -26.65 -14.89
CA GLY A 113 -8.19 -27.80 -14.12
C GLY A 113 -8.49 -28.95 -15.09
N ASN A 114 -7.58 -29.91 -15.19
CA ASN A 114 -7.86 -31.30 -15.57
C ASN A 114 -6.73 -32.17 -15.02
N SER A 115 -6.95 -32.65 -13.80
CA SER A 115 -6.43 -33.95 -13.37
C SER A 115 -7.24 -35.05 -14.06
N ASP A 116 -6.60 -36.20 -14.19
CA ASP A 116 -7.14 -37.49 -14.67
C ASP A 116 -6.92 -37.77 -16.16
N GLU A 117 -5.93 -38.60 -16.47
CA GLU A 117 -6.21 -40.04 -16.65
C GLU A 117 -4.91 -40.84 -16.84
N VAL A 118 -4.79 -41.87 -16.02
CA VAL A 118 -3.76 -42.91 -16.08
C VAL A 118 -4.15 -43.85 -17.22
N GLY A 119 -3.39 -43.85 -18.32
CA GLY A 119 -3.65 -44.70 -19.49
C GLY A 119 -2.37 -45.36 -20.00
N VAL A 120 -2.08 -46.55 -19.51
CA VAL A 120 -1.11 -47.51 -20.04
C VAL A 120 -1.30 -47.68 -21.56
N ASN A 121 -0.25 -47.45 -22.35
CA ASN A 121 -0.20 -47.90 -23.74
C ASN A 121 1.01 -48.79 -23.96
N VAL A 122 0.70 -50.09 -24.05
CA VAL A 122 1.52 -51.15 -24.64
C VAL A 122 1.45 -51.02 -26.16
N LEU A 123 2.60 -50.96 -26.83
CA LEU A 123 2.79 -51.18 -28.29
C LEU A 123 4.21 -51.78 -28.43
N LYS A 124 4.36 -53.11 -28.49
CA LYS A 124 4.36 -54.01 -29.67
C LYS A 124 5.47 -53.69 -30.69
N ASP A 125 6.43 -54.62 -30.78
CA ASP A 125 7.22 -55.19 -31.91
C ASP A 125 7.56 -54.26 -33.11
N THR A 126 8.70 -54.28 -33.83
CA THR A 126 9.84 -55.21 -34.10
C THR A 126 10.90 -54.36 -34.87
N PRO A 127 12.14 -54.80 -35.17
CA PRO A 127 12.46 -55.83 -36.18
C PRO A 127 13.26 -57.02 -35.66
#